data_AF-A0A432CDW4-F1
#
_entry.id   AF-A0A432CDW4-F1
#
_cell.length_a   1.000
_cell.length_b   1.000
_cell.length_c   1.000
_cell.angle_alpha   90.00
_cell.angle_beta   90.00
_cell.angle_gamma   90.00
#
_symmetry.space_group_name_H-M   'P 1'
#
loop_
_entity.id
_entity.type
_entity.pdbx_description
1 polymer ?
#
loop_
_entity_poly.entity_id
_entity_poly.type
_entity_poly.pdbx_seq_one_letter_code
_entity_poly.pdbx_strand_id
1 'polypeptide(L)'
;MIYKKLISMKYRVATPLLNLRDFPATHDNSKILIKIPFRHTVKLIEKTASDWWKVKLFNTETEGFVFSRDIELVDEATEKSTDIEVPNFELGARASLDSKEETYKPIGDPSIPFRDLTSLESKLTSIRNIITALDVSKSFRYQKDASDTYCNIYTFDYCFFAKVYIPRLRWTDKAIEQLEKGNEVAVVFDETVRPFYSNYIYDWFLQSGNKFGWERIADVAELQEKVNANGGVGIICAKRIILNKSGHIVVVVPETDTDKAYRKEGKVIYPLQSQAGADNYNYFSEIRADWWSNNDPESGYASAIFYYHD
;
A
#
# COMPACT_ATOMS: atom_id res chain seq x y z
N MET A 1 17.78 -21.37 -36.08
CA MET A 1 16.78 -21.74 -35.05
C MET A 1 16.77 -20.62 -34.02
N ILE A 2 15.89 -19.63 -34.18
CA ILE A 2 15.83 -18.46 -33.30
C ILE A 2 15.05 -18.91 -32.07
N TYR A 3 15.74 -19.18 -30.97
CA TYR A 3 15.12 -19.23 -29.65
C TYR A 3 14.57 -17.81 -29.39
N LYS A 4 13.29 -17.58 -29.72
CA LYS A 4 12.54 -16.49 -29.09
C LYS A 4 12.63 -16.78 -27.59
N LYS A 5 13.41 -15.98 -26.88
CA LYS A 5 13.35 -15.86 -25.43
C LYS A 5 11.85 -15.70 -25.12
N LEU A 6 11.22 -16.73 -24.55
CA LEU A 6 9.85 -16.62 -24.07
C LEU A 6 9.90 -15.51 -23.04
N ILE A 7 9.47 -14.32 -23.43
CA ILE A 7 9.26 -13.23 -22.49
C ILE A 7 8.15 -13.73 -21.58
N SER A 8 8.50 -14.10 -20.35
CA SER A 8 7.53 -14.50 -19.35
C SER A 8 6.69 -13.27 -19.04
N MET A 9 5.46 -13.26 -19.58
CA MET A 9 4.54 -12.14 -19.40
C MET A 9 4.21 -11.98 -17.92
N LYS A 10 4.37 -10.77 -17.40
CA LYS A 10 4.05 -10.44 -16.02
C LYS A 10 2.62 -9.95 -15.89
N TYR A 11 1.96 -10.38 -14.82
CA TYR A 11 0.62 -9.95 -14.46
C TYR A 11 0.61 -9.47 -13.01
N ARG A 12 -0.35 -8.64 -12.64
CA ARG A 12 -0.57 -8.24 -11.25
C ARG A 12 -1.99 -8.56 -10.81
N VAL A 13 -2.16 -8.89 -9.54
CA VAL A 13 -3.48 -9.18 -8.96
C VAL A 13 -4.34 -7.92 -8.98
N ALA A 14 -5.50 -8.00 -9.65
CA ALA A 14 -6.45 -6.90 -9.81
C ALA A 14 -7.61 -6.93 -8.80
N THR A 15 -7.72 -8.01 -8.03
CA THR A 15 -8.69 -8.18 -6.94
C THR A 15 -8.05 -7.88 -5.57
N PRO A 16 -8.80 -7.42 -4.54
CA PRO A 16 -8.28 -7.27 -3.17
C PRO A 16 -7.51 -8.50 -2.66
N LEU A 17 -7.98 -9.70 -2.99
CA LEU A 17 -7.37 -10.95 -2.58
C LEU A 17 -7.68 -12.06 -3.58
N LEU A 18 -6.64 -12.74 -4.07
CA LEU A 18 -6.75 -13.79 -5.07
C LEU A 18 -6.33 -15.13 -4.48
N ASN A 19 -7.14 -16.17 -4.66
CA ASN A 19 -6.75 -17.52 -4.26
C ASN A 19 -5.87 -18.16 -5.34
N LEU A 20 -4.63 -18.49 -5.01
CA LEU A 20 -3.81 -19.41 -5.77
C LEU A 20 -4.24 -20.84 -5.44
N ARG A 21 -4.54 -21.63 -6.46
CA ARG A 21 -5.03 -23.01 -6.29
C ARG A 21 -4.07 -24.03 -6.87
N ASP A 22 -4.08 -25.24 -6.34
CA ASP A 22 -3.29 -26.36 -6.88
C ASP A 22 -3.81 -26.84 -8.24
N PHE A 23 -5.13 -26.72 -8.47
CA PHE A 23 -5.80 -27.02 -9.73
C PHE A 23 -6.84 -25.94 -10.09
N PRO A 24 -7.19 -25.79 -11.38
CA PRO A 24 -8.35 -25.00 -11.81
C PRO A 24 -9.60 -25.37 -11.00
N ALA A 25 -10.35 -24.38 -10.51
CA ALA A 25 -11.57 -24.69 -9.78
C ALA A 25 -12.66 -25.10 -10.78
N THR A 26 -12.79 -26.41 -11.00
CA THR A 26 -13.92 -27.04 -11.68
C THR A 26 -14.45 -28.13 -10.75
N HIS A 27 -15.45 -27.78 -9.95
CA HIS A 27 -16.17 -28.64 -9.00
C HIS A 27 -15.28 -29.45 -8.01
N ASP A 28 -15.23 -28.94 -6.76
CA ASP A 28 -14.84 -29.59 -5.49
C ASP A 28 -13.42 -30.13 -5.26
N ASN A 29 -12.52 -30.18 -6.25
CA ASN A 29 -11.18 -30.77 -6.06
C ASN A 29 -10.01 -29.79 -5.89
N SER A 30 -10.24 -28.47 -5.96
CA SER A 30 -9.13 -27.50 -5.84
C SER A 30 -8.90 -27.05 -4.41
N LYS A 31 -7.67 -27.19 -3.91
CA LYS A 31 -7.21 -26.63 -2.63
C LYS A 31 -6.66 -25.23 -2.86
N ILE A 32 -6.96 -24.31 -1.93
CA ILE A 32 -6.29 -23.01 -1.87
C ILE A 32 -4.88 -23.25 -1.32
N LEU A 33 -3.87 -23.01 -2.14
CA LEU A 33 -2.47 -23.05 -1.74
C LEU A 33 -2.13 -21.82 -0.91
N ILE A 34 -2.48 -20.64 -1.44
CA ILE A 34 -2.22 -19.37 -0.79
C ILE A 34 -3.16 -18.27 -1.27
N LYS A 35 -3.31 -17.22 -0.48
CA LYS A 35 -4.02 -15.99 -0.84
C LYS A 35 -3.02 -14.91 -1.21
N ILE A 36 -3.11 -14.43 -2.45
CA ILE A 36 -2.25 -13.44 -3.05
C ILE A 36 -2.87 -12.05 -2.85
N PRO A 37 -2.17 -11.09 -2.25
CA PRO A 37 -2.69 -9.75 -2.02
C PRO A 37 -2.84 -8.95 -3.32
N PHE A 38 -3.70 -7.93 -3.29
CA PHE A 38 -3.84 -6.92 -4.35
C PHE A 38 -2.48 -6.39 -4.81
N ARG A 39 -2.33 -6.22 -6.13
CA ARG A 39 -1.12 -5.72 -6.82
C ARG A 39 0.15 -6.54 -6.61
N HIS A 40 0.07 -7.70 -5.99
CA HIS A 40 1.17 -8.66 -6.05
C HIS A 40 1.35 -9.14 -7.49
N THR A 41 2.59 -9.31 -7.91
CA THR A 41 2.90 -9.70 -9.29
C THR A 41 3.05 -11.21 -9.38
N VAL A 42 2.63 -11.74 -10.52
CA VAL A 42 2.75 -13.16 -10.86
C VAL A 42 3.33 -13.28 -12.28
N LYS A 43 4.18 -14.28 -12.48
CA LYS A 43 4.67 -14.66 -13.80
C LYS A 43 3.71 -15.66 -14.42
N LEU A 44 3.25 -15.40 -15.64
CA LEU A 44 2.48 -16.37 -16.39
C LEU A 44 3.37 -17.55 -16.78
N ILE A 45 2.95 -18.76 -16.42
CA ILE A 45 3.56 -20.02 -16.88
C ILE A 45 2.79 -20.54 -18.11
N GLU A 46 1.47 -20.64 -18.00
CA GLU A 46 0.63 -21.26 -19.03
C GLU A 46 -0.76 -20.62 -19.09
N LYS A 47 -1.20 -20.25 -20.29
CA LYS A 47 -2.62 -19.98 -20.56
C LYS A 47 -3.27 -21.31 -20.92
N THR A 48 -4.09 -21.85 -20.03
CA THR A 48 -4.79 -23.11 -20.31
C THR A 48 -5.92 -22.87 -21.32
N ALA A 49 -6.55 -23.95 -21.79
CA ALA A 49 -7.75 -23.87 -22.61
C ALA A 49 -8.99 -23.32 -21.86
N SER A 50 -8.89 -23.16 -20.54
CA SER A 50 -9.92 -22.56 -19.69
C SER A 50 -9.52 -21.16 -19.22
N ASP A 51 -10.43 -20.46 -18.55
CA ASP A 51 -10.15 -19.16 -17.93
C ASP A 51 -9.19 -19.25 -16.73
N TRP A 52 -8.77 -20.46 -16.32
CA TRP A 52 -7.79 -20.67 -15.27
C TRP A 52 -6.38 -20.71 -15.85
N TRP A 53 -5.53 -19.77 -15.49
CA TRP A 53 -4.14 -19.72 -15.96
C TRP A 53 -3.19 -20.20 -14.87
N LYS A 54 -2.13 -20.90 -15.28
CA LYS A 54 -1.06 -21.31 -14.39
C LYS A 54 -0.06 -20.16 -14.25
N VAL A 55 0.24 -19.79 -13.01
CA VAL A 55 1.14 -18.69 -12.67
C VAL A 55 2.15 -19.11 -11.60
N LYS A 56 3.33 -18.49 -11.62
CA LYS A 56 4.34 -18.53 -10.55
C LYS A 56 4.27 -17.23 -9.78
N LEU A 57 4.22 -17.30 -8.46
CA LEU A 57 4.40 -16.11 -7.62
C LEU A 57 5.82 -15.57 -7.82
N PHE A 58 5.95 -14.26 -8.00
CA PHE A 58 7.27 -13.69 -8.25
C PHE A 58 8.19 -13.88 -7.03
N ASN A 59 9.46 -14.19 -7.27
CA ASN A 59 10.49 -14.42 -6.25
C ASN A 59 10.20 -15.54 -5.24
N THR A 60 9.29 -16.46 -5.57
CA THR A 60 9.07 -17.70 -4.80
C THR A 60 9.02 -18.88 -5.75
N GLU A 61 9.16 -20.10 -5.23
CA GLU A 61 8.95 -21.32 -6.02
C GLU A 61 7.47 -21.75 -6.06
N THR A 62 6.56 -20.92 -5.54
CA THR A 62 5.14 -21.26 -5.43
C THR A 62 4.45 -21.05 -6.77
N GLU A 63 3.88 -22.13 -7.31
CA GLU A 63 3.08 -22.13 -8.54
C GLU A 63 1.65 -22.59 -8.27
N GLY A 64 0.73 -22.17 -9.12
CA GLY A 64 -0.66 -22.64 -9.07
C GLY A 64 -1.53 -22.00 -10.13
N PHE A 65 -2.84 -22.12 -9.97
CA PHE A 65 -3.84 -21.66 -10.90
C PHE A 65 -4.63 -20.50 -10.31
N VAL A 66 -4.87 -19.49 -11.15
CA VAL A 66 -5.71 -18.32 -10.85
C VAL A 66 -6.70 -18.09 -11.97
N PHE A 67 -7.83 -17.45 -11.67
CA PHE A 67 -8.78 -17.04 -12.70
C PHE A 67 -8.22 -15.82 -13.44
N SER A 68 -8.13 -15.91 -14.77
CA SER A 68 -7.47 -14.92 -15.62
C SER A 68 -8.05 -13.51 -15.51
N ARG A 69 -9.36 -13.36 -15.27
CA ARG A 69 -10.01 -12.05 -15.07
C ARG A 69 -9.55 -11.32 -13.80
N ASP A 70 -8.99 -12.05 -12.83
CA ASP A 70 -8.60 -11.51 -11.53
C ASP A 70 -7.15 -10.99 -11.52
N ILE A 71 -6.46 -11.10 -12.66
CA ILE A 71 -5.12 -10.57 -12.89
C ILE A 71 -5.12 -9.68 -14.13
N GLU A 72 -4.31 -8.63 -14.12
CA GLU A 72 -4.16 -7.72 -15.25
C GLU A 72 -2.72 -7.72 -15.77
N LEU A 73 -2.57 -7.61 -17.08
CA LEU A 73 -1.27 -7.59 -17.73
C LEU A 73 -0.49 -6.35 -17.27
N VAL A 74 0.78 -6.53 -16.93
CA VAL A 74 1.70 -5.41 -16.73
C VAL A 74 2.19 -5.01 -18.12
N ASP A 75 1.86 -3.79 -18.59
CA ASP A 75 2.12 -3.35 -19.97
C ASP A 75 3.62 -3.10 -20.22
N GLU A 76 4.28 -4.09 -20.82
CA GLU A 76 5.69 -4.06 -21.19
C GLU A 76 6.01 -3.05 -22.31
N ALA A 77 5.04 -2.55 -23.09
CA ALA A 77 5.28 -1.65 -24.22
C ALA A 77 5.64 -0.21 -23.81
N THR A 78 5.35 0.16 -22.56
CA THR A 78 5.74 1.44 -21.94
C THR A 78 6.97 1.34 -21.04
N GLU A 79 7.52 0.14 -20.83
CA GLU A 79 8.62 -0.09 -19.91
C GLU A 79 9.97 -0.15 -20.65
N LYS A 80 10.87 0.80 -20.35
CA LYS A 80 12.30 0.48 -20.44
C LYS A 80 12.53 -0.75 -19.57
N SER A 81 13.24 -1.76 -20.08
CA SER A 81 13.39 -3.09 -19.48
C SER A 81 14.24 -3.13 -18.19
N THR A 82 14.00 -2.21 -17.26
CA THR A 82 14.75 -2.03 -16.01
C THR A 82 13.85 -1.84 -14.78
N ASP A 83 12.52 -1.99 -14.89
CA ASP A 83 11.66 -1.88 -13.70
C ASP A 83 11.82 -3.15 -12.84
N ILE A 84 12.77 -3.06 -11.91
CA ILE A 84 12.94 -3.97 -10.79
C ILE A 84 11.60 -4.05 -10.09
N GLU A 85 11.12 -5.28 -9.95
CA GLU A 85 9.79 -5.49 -9.44
C GLU A 85 9.66 -5.05 -7.99
N VAL A 86 8.49 -4.55 -7.61
CA VAL A 86 8.20 -4.22 -6.23
C VAL A 86 8.27 -5.48 -5.35
N PRO A 87 9.07 -5.49 -4.27
CA PRO A 87 9.00 -6.58 -3.31
C PRO A 87 7.71 -6.48 -2.50
N ASN A 88 6.92 -7.55 -2.51
CA ASN A 88 5.75 -7.70 -1.66
C ASN A 88 5.77 -9.07 -1.00
N PHE A 89 5.33 -9.16 0.25
CA PHE A 89 5.05 -10.45 0.88
C PHE A 89 3.59 -10.85 0.67
N GLU A 90 3.37 -12.15 0.78
CA GLU A 90 2.05 -12.74 1.03
C GLU A 90 1.52 -12.31 2.41
N LEU A 91 0.26 -12.64 2.69
CA LEU A 91 -0.35 -12.38 4.00
C LEU A 91 0.47 -13.04 5.12
N GLY A 92 0.70 -12.30 6.20
CA GLY A 92 1.41 -12.82 7.36
C GLY A 92 0.51 -13.71 8.22
N ALA A 93 0.97 -14.90 8.58
CA ALA A 93 0.25 -15.78 9.49
C ALA A 93 0.18 -15.21 10.91
N ARG A 94 1.14 -14.33 11.26
CA ARG A 94 1.24 -13.66 12.57
C ARG A 94 1.05 -12.15 12.47
N ALA A 95 0.75 -11.64 11.27
CA ALA A 95 0.39 -10.24 11.06
C ALA A 95 -1.05 -10.01 11.53
N SER A 96 -1.21 -9.36 12.68
CA SER A 96 -2.51 -9.01 13.27
C SER A 96 -2.46 -7.63 13.94
N LEU A 97 -3.63 -7.10 14.33
CA LEU A 97 -3.76 -5.84 15.06
C LEU A 97 -3.23 -5.92 16.50
N ASP A 98 -3.13 -7.13 17.05
CA ASP A 98 -2.69 -7.42 18.43
C ASP A 98 -1.23 -7.86 18.50
N SER A 99 -0.48 -7.72 17.41
CA SER A 99 0.90 -8.18 17.30
C SER A 99 1.80 -7.15 16.59
N LYS A 100 3.06 -7.09 17.02
CA LYS A 100 4.15 -6.40 16.29
C LYS A 100 4.99 -7.35 15.43
N GLU A 101 4.64 -8.63 15.40
CA GLU A 101 5.26 -9.59 14.50
C GLU A 101 4.77 -9.38 13.07
N GLU A 102 5.65 -9.63 12.10
CA GLU A 102 5.33 -9.60 10.67
C GLU A 102 4.64 -8.29 10.21
N THR A 103 4.96 -7.15 10.83
CA THR A 103 4.43 -5.83 10.43
C THR A 103 4.88 -5.35 9.05
N TYR A 104 5.80 -6.10 8.44
CA TYR A 104 6.24 -5.94 7.07
C TYR A 104 5.39 -6.72 6.07
N LYS A 105 4.44 -7.54 6.54
CA LYS A 105 3.46 -8.27 5.74
C LYS A 105 2.05 -7.67 5.89
N PRO A 106 1.19 -7.78 4.86
CA PRO A 106 -0.22 -7.42 4.99
C PRO A 106 -0.94 -8.31 6.00
N ILE A 107 -1.94 -7.74 6.67
CA ILE A 107 -2.82 -8.43 7.61
C ILE A 107 -3.78 -9.34 6.85
N GLY A 108 -3.89 -10.60 7.29
CA GLY A 108 -4.78 -11.60 6.69
C GLY A 108 -6.13 -11.80 7.38
N ASP A 109 -6.52 -10.87 8.25
CA ASP A 109 -7.74 -10.96 9.06
C ASP A 109 -9.00 -10.66 8.21
N PRO A 110 -9.89 -11.66 8.02
CA PRO A 110 -11.10 -11.48 7.22
C PRO A 110 -12.17 -10.60 7.90
N SER A 111 -12.04 -10.28 9.19
CA SER A 111 -12.97 -9.40 9.90
C SER A 111 -12.77 -7.93 9.55
N ILE A 112 -11.61 -7.56 9.00
CA ILE A 112 -11.32 -6.21 8.54
C ILE A 112 -11.88 -6.06 7.11
N PRO A 113 -12.88 -5.20 6.88
CA PRO A 113 -13.48 -5.07 5.57
C PRO A 113 -12.54 -4.34 4.60
N PHE A 114 -12.56 -4.74 3.33
CA PHE A 114 -11.96 -3.95 2.27
C PHE A 114 -12.91 -2.82 1.83
N ARG A 115 -12.35 -1.76 1.24
CA ARG A 115 -13.12 -0.68 0.65
C ARG A 115 -14.04 -1.21 -0.45
N ASP A 116 -15.30 -0.81 -0.37
CA ASP A 116 -16.34 -1.14 -1.34
C ASP A 116 -16.41 -0.06 -2.42
N LEU A 117 -16.06 -0.42 -3.64
CA LEU A 117 -15.95 0.49 -4.78
C LEU A 117 -17.25 0.60 -5.60
N THR A 118 -18.36 0.04 -5.11
CA THR A 118 -19.62 -0.07 -5.86
C THR A 118 -20.32 1.28 -6.06
N SER A 119 -20.33 2.14 -5.04
CA SER A 119 -20.93 3.47 -5.08
C SER A 119 -20.15 4.45 -4.20
N LEU A 120 -20.41 5.76 -4.34
CA LEU A 120 -19.82 6.77 -3.46
C LEU A 120 -20.17 6.49 -1.98
N GLU A 121 -21.43 6.19 -1.70
CA GLU A 121 -21.90 5.90 -0.35
C GLU A 121 -21.20 4.66 0.25
N SER A 122 -21.00 3.61 -0.56
CA SER A 122 -20.28 2.41 -0.12
C SER A 122 -18.79 2.70 0.10
N LYS A 123 -18.15 3.50 -0.77
CA LYS A 123 -16.75 3.91 -0.61
C LYS A 123 -16.56 4.66 0.72
N LEU A 124 -17.39 5.67 0.98
CA LEU A 124 -17.34 6.47 2.21
C LEU A 124 -17.59 5.61 3.46
N THR A 125 -18.62 4.77 3.43
CA THR A 125 -18.99 3.91 4.56
C THR A 125 -17.91 2.87 4.85
N SER A 126 -17.38 2.22 3.82
CA SER A 126 -16.33 1.21 3.98
C SER A 126 -15.00 1.80 4.46
N ILE A 127 -14.62 3.03 4.06
CA ILE A 127 -13.46 3.71 4.64
C ILE A 127 -13.63 3.93 6.15
N ARG A 128 -14.81 4.37 6.60
CA ARG A 128 -15.10 4.53 8.03
C ARG A 128 -15.00 3.19 8.77
N ASN A 129 -15.48 2.11 8.16
CA ASN A 129 -15.36 0.77 8.71
C ASN A 129 -13.90 0.30 8.79
N ILE A 130 -13.06 0.62 7.79
CA ILE A 130 -11.62 0.33 7.83
C ILE A 130 -10.97 1.06 9.01
N ILE A 131 -11.19 2.37 9.17
CA ILE A 131 -10.61 3.15 10.27
C ILE A 131 -11.05 2.58 11.63
N THR A 132 -12.32 2.18 11.73
CA THR A 132 -12.90 1.58 12.94
C THR A 132 -12.31 0.21 13.23
N ALA A 133 -12.13 -0.64 12.21
CA ALA A 133 -11.57 -1.98 12.36
C ALA A 133 -10.07 -1.93 12.70
N LEU A 134 -9.31 -1.03 12.07
CA LEU A 134 -7.90 -0.83 12.37
C LEU A 134 -7.66 -0.14 13.71
N ASP A 135 -8.63 0.63 14.23
CA ASP A 135 -8.60 1.42 15.47
C ASP A 135 -7.17 1.81 15.92
N VAL A 136 -6.55 2.71 15.16
CA VAL A 136 -5.14 3.07 15.34
C VAL A 136 -4.84 3.56 16.76
N SER A 137 -5.85 4.12 17.43
CA SER A 137 -5.75 4.60 18.80
C SER A 137 -5.61 3.49 19.85
N LYS A 138 -6.00 2.24 19.54
CA LYS A 138 -6.01 1.12 20.49
C LYS A 138 -5.17 -0.07 20.05
N SER A 139 -5.08 -0.37 18.75
CA SER A 139 -4.41 -1.58 18.28
C SER A 139 -2.92 -1.61 18.60
N PHE A 140 -2.47 -2.70 19.22
CA PHE A 140 -1.08 -2.89 19.67
C PHE A 140 -0.07 -2.76 18.52
N ARG A 141 -0.46 -3.20 17.32
CA ARG A 141 0.34 -3.09 16.09
C ARG A 141 0.85 -1.67 15.80
N TYR A 142 0.09 -0.64 16.17
CA TYR A 142 0.42 0.76 15.87
C TYR A 142 0.91 1.56 17.06
N GLN A 143 0.96 0.96 18.25
CA GLN A 143 1.46 1.64 19.44
C GLN A 143 2.96 1.91 19.27
N LYS A 144 3.37 3.17 19.40
CA LYS A 144 4.78 3.57 19.34
C LYS A 144 5.62 2.83 20.38
N ASP A 145 6.91 2.68 20.09
CA ASP A 145 7.92 2.29 21.08
C ASP A 145 8.74 3.50 21.49
N ALA A 146 9.69 3.31 22.42
CA ALA A 146 10.57 4.40 22.88
C ALA A 146 11.37 5.04 21.73
N SER A 147 11.67 4.28 20.68
CA SER A 147 12.53 4.71 19.58
C SER A 147 11.81 4.90 18.24
N ASP A 148 10.56 4.45 18.09
CA ASP A 148 9.91 4.40 16.78
C ASP A 148 8.40 4.63 16.81
N THR A 149 7.89 5.15 15.70
CA THR A 149 6.46 5.36 15.44
C THR A 149 6.06 4.59 14.19
N TYR A 150 4.81 4.19 14.11
CA TYR A 150 4.38 3.20 13.11
C TYR A 150 3.45 3.78 12.05
N CYS A 151 3.67 5.06 11.71
CA CYS A 151 2.86 5.81 10.75
C CYS A 151 2.89 5.18 9.35
N ASN A 152 4.04 4.66 8.92
CA ASN A 152 4.21 3.95 7.65
C ASN A 152 3.48 2.59 7.65
N ILE A 153 3.47 1.85 8.76
CA ILE A 153 2.75 0.58 8.89
C ILE A 153 1.25 0.83 8.85
N TYR A 154 0.75 1.78 9.66
CA TYR A 154 -0.66 2.14 9.65
C TYR A 154 -1.13 2.62 8.27
N THR A 155 -0.36 3.49 7.62
CA THR A 155 -0.68 3.96 6.27
C THR A 155 -0.71 2.81 5.27
N PHE A 156 0.24 1.88 5.36
CA PHE A 156 0.26 0.69 4.52
C PHE A 156 -0.98 -0.20 4.73
N ASP A 157 -1.31 -0.54 5.97
CA ASP A 157 -2.47 -1.39 6.28
C ASP A 157 -3.77 -0.70 5.86
N TYR A 158 -3.92 0.60 6.13
CA TYR A 158 -5.06 1.38 5.66
C TYR A 158 -5.18 1.35 4.12
N CYS A 159 -4.09 1.61 3.39
CA CYS A 159 -4.10 1.60 1.93
C CYS A 159 -4.39 0.20 1.37
N PHE A 160 -3.84 -0.84 2.00
CA PHE A 160 -4.09 -2.23 1.63
C PHE A 160 -5.58 -2.56 1.69
N PHE A 161 -6.25 -2.27 2.82
CA PHE A 161 -7.69 -2.47 2.94
C PHE A 161 -8.50 -1.49 2.08
N ALA A 162 -7.97 -0.31 1.79
CA ALA A 162 -8.56 0.64 0.85
C ALA A 162 -8.43 0.24 -0.63
N LYS A 163 -7.72 -0.86 -0.94
CA LYS A 163 -7.40 -1.30 -2.32
C LYS A 163 -6.59 -0.25 -3.09
N VAL A 164 -5.67 0.43 -2.39
CA VAL A 164 -4.74 1.40 -2.96
C VAL A 164 -3.32 0.93 -2.67
N TYR A 165 -2.45 0.98 -3.67
CA TYR A 165 -1.08 0.50 -3.49
C TYR A 165 -0.18 1.60 -2.91
N ILE A 166 0.55 1.27 -1.85
CA ILE A 166 1.68 2.05 -1.32
C ILE A 166 2.80 1.06 -0.94
N PRO A 167 4.08 1.38 -1.17
CA PRO A 167 5.14 0.42 -0.91
C PRO A 167 5.38 0.24 0.59
N ARG A 168 5.48 -1.03 1.01
CA ARG A 168 5.92 -1.40 2.35
C ARG A 168 7.43 -1.69 2.42
N LEU A 169 7.99 -2.19 1.33
CA LEU A 169 9.33 -2.76 1.24
C LEU A 169 10.09 -2.26 0.03
N ARG A 170 11.39 -2.11 0.18
CA ARG A 170 12.34 -1.87 -0.90
C ARG A 170 13.37 -3.00 -0.96
N TRP A 171 13.91 -3.24 -2.14
CA TRP A 171 15.12 -4.05 -2.27
C TRP A 171 16.32 -3.36 -1.62
N THR A 172 17.24 -4.17 -1.11
CA THR A 172 18.60 -3.72 -0.77
C THR A 172 19.40 -3.46 -2.04
N ASP A 173 20.43 -2.62 -1.96
CA ASP A 173 21.30 -2.31 -3.11
C ASP A 173 21.92 -3.59 -3.69
N LYS A 174 22.34 -4.51 -2.83
CA LYS A 174 22.83 -5.84 -3.23
C LYS A 174 21.78 -6.66 -4.00
N ALA A 175 20.51 -6.62 -3.57
CA ALA A 175 19.44 -7.30 -4.29
C ALA A 175 19.13 -6.63 -5.63
N ILE A 176 19.15 -5.29 -5.68
CA ILE A 176 19.03 -4.50 -6.92
C ILE A 176 20.09 -4.92 -7.93
N GLU A 177 21.36 -4.98 -7.53
CA GLU A 177 22.46 -5.42 -8.42
C GLU A 177 22.25 -6.82 -9.02
N GLN A 178 21.62 -7.74 -8.27
CA GLN A 178 21.30 -9.08 -8.76
C GLN A 178 20.12 -9.05 -9.73
N LEU A 179 19.08 -8.29 -9.41
CA LEU A 179 17.89 -8.13 -10.26
C LEU A 179 18.26 -7.45 -11.59
N GLU A 180 19.15 -6.47 -11.58
CA GLU A 180 19.67 -5.80 -12.79
C GLU A 180 20.48 -6.75 -13.69
N LYS A 181 21.12 -7.77 -13.11
CA LYS A 181 21.80 -8.85 -13.86
C LYS A 181 20.82 -9.89 -14.41
N GLY A 182 19.53 -9.76 -14.11
CA GLY A 182 18.49 -10.70 -14.51
C GLY A 182 18.39 -11.93 -13.61
N ASN A 183 19.05 -11.93 -12.45
CA ASN A 183 18.92 -13.02 -11.47
C ASN A 183 17.61 -12.87 -10.69
N GLU A 184 17.01 -14.00 -10.30
CA GLU A 184 15.90 -13.99 -9.34
C GLU A 184 16.45 -13.79 -7.92
N VAL A 185 15.75 -13.00 -7.11
CA VAL A 185 16.14 -12.73 -5.72
C VAL A 185 14.93 -12.99 -4.83
N ALA A 186 15.05 -13.97 -3.94
CA ALA A 186 13.99 -14.26 -2.97
C ALA A 186 13.69 -13.04 -2.08
N VAL A 187 12.41 -12.82 -1.76
CA VAL A 187 11.99 -11.76 -0.83
C VAL A 187 12.23 -12.27 0.60
N VAL A 188 13.27 -11.79 1.27
CA VAL A 188 13.64 -12.19 2.63
C VAL A 188 13.83 -10.92 3.47
N PHE A 189 13.00 -10.77 4.50
CA PHE A 189 13.00 -9.59 5.37
C PHE A 189 14.33 -9.48 6.11
N ASP A 190 14.85 -8.26 6.23
CA ASP A 190 16.17 -7.96 6.80
C ASP A 190 17.38 -8.65 6.14
N GLU A 191 17.20 -9.28 4.97
CA GLU A 191 18.29 -9.78 4.14
C GLU A 191 18.27 -9.12 2.76
N THR A 192 17.27 -9.41 1.93
CA THR A 192 17.19 -8.91 0.55
C THR A 192 16.29 -7.69 0.43
N VAL A 193 15.37 -7.50 1.38
CA VAL A 193 14.48 -6.33 1.44
C VAL A 193 14.61 -5.58 2.77
N ARG A 194 14.21 -4.31 2.75
CA ARG A 194 14.15 -3.42 3.91
C ARG A 194 12.81 -2.67 3.93
N PRO A 195 12.33 -2.23 5.10
CA PRO A 195 11.12 -1.42 5.19
C PRO A 195 11.29 -0.06 4.48
N PHE A 196 10.22 0.41 3.84
CA PHE A 196 10.08 1.81 3.46
C PHE A 196 9.76 2.63 4.71
N TYR A 197 10.70 3.48 5.14
CA TYR A 197 10.41 4.55 6.10
C TYR A 197 9.78 5.75 5.37
N SER A 198 9.11 6.63 6.10
CA SER A 198 8.36 7.76 5.53
C SER A 198 9.17 8.63 4.57
N ASN A 199 10.48 8.84 4.79
CA ASN A 199 11.34 9.58 3.85
C ASN A 199 11.48 8.86 2.50
N TYR A 200 11.57 7.53 2.49
CA TYR A 200 11.63 6.76 1.25
C TYR A 200 10.27 6.70 0.56
N ILE A 201 9.17 6.66 1.32
CA ILE A 201 7.81 6.72 0.77
C ILE A 201 7.60 8.08 0.08
N TYR A 202 8.08 9.16 0.70
CA TYR A 202 8.08 10.49 0.10
C TYR A 202 8.77 10.49 -1.27
N ASP A 203 9.98 9.93 -1.34
CA ASP A 203 10.75 9.88 -2.59
C ASP A 203 10.08 8.97 -3.63
N TRP A 204 9.47 7.85 -3.20
CA TRP A 204 8.69 6.97 -4.07
C TRP A 204 7.48 7.66 -4.68
N PHE A 205 6.74 8.46 -3.91
CA PHE A 205 5.59 9.21 -4.44
C PHE A 205 6.00 10.12 -5.60
N LEU A 206 7.10 10.86 -5.43
CA LEU A 206 7.62 11.76 -6.47
C LEU A 206 8.09 11.02 -7.72
N GLN A 207 8.70 9.85 -7.57
CA GLN A 207 9.30 9.10 -8.67
C GLN A 207 8.30 8.23 -9.42
N SER A 208 7.35 7.65 -8.68
CA SER A 208 6.56 6.51 -9.16
C SER A 208 5.08 6.59 -8.82
N GLY A 209 4.65 7.47 -7.91
CA GLY A 209 3.26 7.47 -7.40
C GLY A 209 2.20 7.49 -8.52
N ASN A 210 2.43 8.29 -9.57
CA ASN A 210 1.54 8.39 -10.73
C ASN A 210 1.35 7.06 -11.48
N LYS A 211 2.40 6.23 -11.60
CA LYS A 211 2.33 4.89 -12.22
C LYS A 211 1.40 3.95 -11.44
N PHE A 212 1.15 4.25 -10.17
CA PHE A 212 0.29 3.47 -9.27
C PHE A 212 -1.06 4.13 -9.00
N GLY A 213 -1.45 5.12 -9.80
CA GLY A 213 -2.77 5.78 -9.71
C GLY A 213 -2.83 6.97 -8.76
N TRP A 214 -1.71 7.35 -8.15
CA TRP A 214 -1.66 8.53 -7.28
C TRP A 214 -1.54 9.82 -8.07
N GLU A 215 -2.42 10.77 -7.78
CA GLU A 215 -2.42 12.13 -8.31
C GLU A 215 -1.78 13.08 -7.28
N ARG A 216 -0.81 13.90 -7.71
CA ARG A 216 -0.22 14.92 -6.85
C ARG A 216 -1.16 16.12 -6.74
N ILE A 217 -1.45 16.54 -5.51
CA ILE A 217 -2.35 17.65 -5.20
C ILE A 217 -1.55 18.86 -4.68
N ALA A 218 -1.99 20.07 -5.03
CA ALA A 218 -1.25 21.29 -4.70
C ALA A 218 -1.46 21.74 -3.24
N ASP A 219 -2.69 21.62 -2.73
CA ASP A 219 -3.02 22.02 -1.36
C ASP A 219 -4.04 21.11 -0.68
N VAL A 220 -4.12 21.24 0.64
CA VAL A 220 -4.94 20.37 1.50
C VAL A 220 -6.44 20.58 1.35
N ALA A 221 -6.89 21.73 0.83
CA ALA A 221 -8.31 21.98 0.62
C ALA A 221 -8.81 21.18 -0.58
N GLU A 222 -8.10 21.25 -1.71
CA GLU A 222 -8.39 20.40 -2.88
C GLU A 222 -8.33 18.91 -2.50
N LEU A 223 -7.33 18.51 -1.70
CA LEU A 223 -7.21 17.12 -1.25
C LEU A 223 -8.43 16.66 -0.46
N GLN A 224 -8.87 17.45 0.53
CA GLN A 224 -10.05 17.11 1.33
C GLN A 224 -11.32 17.05 0.48
N GLU A 225 -11.49 18.00 -0.46
CA GLU A 225 -12.63 18.03 -1.37
C GLU A 225 -12.70 16.77 -2.23
N LYS A 226 -11.58 16.36 -2.84
CA LYS A 226 -11.50 15.12 -3.64
C LYS A 226 -11.80 13.88 -2.83
N VAL A 227 -11.21 13.77 -1.64
CA VAL A 227 -11.44 12.63 -0.74
C VAL A 227 -12.91 12.53 -0.33
N ASN A 228 -13.56 13.64 0.00
CA ASN A 228 -14.98 13.69 0.32
C ASN A 228 -15.88 13.35 -0.88
N ALA A 229 -15.63 13.97 -2.04
CA ALA A 229 -16.48 13.87 -3.20
C ALA A 229 -16.48 12.47 -3.83
N ASN A 230 -15.35 11.77 -3.72
CA ASN A 230 -15.14 10.51 -4.43
C ASN A 230 -15.01 9.29 -3.51
N GLY A 231 -14.91 9.48 -2.19
CA GLY A 231 -14.59 8.40 -1.26
C GLY A 231 -13.21 7.79 -1.54
N GLY A 232 -12.27 8.63 -1.93
CA GLY A 232 -10.89 8.26 -2.24
C GLY A 232 -9.99 8.23 -1.00
N VAL A 233 -8.70 8.01 -1.22
CA VAL A 233 -7.65 8.04 -0.22
C VAL A 233 -6.77 9.25 -0.45
N GLY A 234 -6.55 10.06 0.59
CA GLY A 234 -5.55 11.12 0.58
C GLY A 234 -4.34 10.77 1.43
N ILE A 235 -3.18 11.35 1.09
CA ILE A 235 -1.93 11.20 1.82
C ILE A 235 -1.28 12.57 2.00
N ILE A 236 -0.81 12.85 3.21
CA ILE A 236 0.20 13.87 3.47
C ILE A 236 1.47 13.15 3.90
N CYS A 237 2.56 13.36 3.18
CA CYS A 237 3.87 12.80 3.51
C CYS A 237 4.89 13.92 3.64
N ALA A 238 5.61 13.96 4.75
CA ALA A 238 6.60 14.99 5.04
C ALA A 238 7.98 14.38 5.27
N LYS A 239 8.99 14.99 4.64
CA LYS A 239 10.39 14.57 4.72
C LYS A 239 11.12 15.35 5.80
N ARG A 240 11.88 14.68 6.66
CA ARG A 240 12.67 15.36 7.72
C ARG A 240 13.74 16.29 7.16
N ILE A 241 14.02 17.36 7.90
CA ILE A 241 15.22 18.20 7.69
C ILE A 241 16.48 17.37 8.01
N ILE A 242 16.47 16.66 9.14
CA ILE A 242 17.60 15.82 9.56
C ILE A 242 17.56 14.50 8.80
N LEU A 243 18.56 14.27 7.94
CA LEU A 243 18.65 13.12 7.03
C LEU A 243 18.47 11.75 7.70
N ASN A 244 18.98 11.60 8.92
CA ASN A 244 18.96 10.32 9.65
C ASN A 244 17.71 10.14 10.53
N LYS A 245 16.75 11.09 10.52
CA LYS A 245 15.47 10.95 11.22
C LYS A 245 14.37 10.58 10.23
N SER A 246 13.43 9.76 10.67
CA SER A 246 12.24 9.40 9.88
C SER A 246 11.31 10.60 9.69
N GLY A 247 10.86 10.77 8.45
CA GLY A 247 9.72 11.61 8.07
C GLY A 247 8.42 11.15 8.73
N HIS A 248 7.32 11.78 8.34
CA HIS A 248 6.00 11.42 8.83
C HIS A 248 5.01 11.28 7.68
N ILE A 249 4.07 10.35 7.81
CA ILE A 249 3.06 10.09 6.81
C ILE A 249 1.72 9.87 7.50
N VAL A 250 0.67 10.48 6.97
CA VAL A 250 -0.70 10.32 7.47
C VAL A 250 -1.65 10.12 6.31
N VAL A 251 -2.78 9.50 6.60
CA VAL A 251 -3.89 9.39 5.65
C VAL A 251 -4.84 10.56 5.87
N VAL A 252 -5.31 11.15 4.78
CA VAL A 252 -6.43 12.10 4.76
C VAL A 252 -7.67 11.31 4.36
N VAL A 253 -8.71 11.44 5.18
CA VAL A 253 -9.90 10.58 5.13
C VAL A 253 -11.17 11.42 4.89
N PRO A 254 -12.23 10.81 4.35
CA PRO A 254 -13.49 11.53 4.13
C PRO A 254 -14.11 11.97 5.45
N GLU A 255 -14.72 13.15 5.43
CA GLU A 255 -15.45 13.67 6.58
C GLU A 255 -16.64 12.76 6.96
N THR A 256 -16.91 12.69 8.26
CA THR A 256 -18.09 12.02 8.82
C THR A 256 -19.06 13.08 9.33
N ASP A 257 -20.20 12.70 9.89
CA ASP A 257 -21.12 13.66 10.49
C ASP A 257 -20.51 14.33 11.73
N THR A 258 -19.63 13.63 12.44
CA THR A 258 -19.00 14.06 13.70
C THR A 258 -17.58 14.57 13.53
N ASP A 259 -16.85 14.04 12.56
CA ASP A 259 -15.42 14.29 12.36
C ASP A 259 -15.25 15.10 11.07
N LYS A 260 -14.73 16.31 11.22
CA LYS A 260 -14.62 17.29 10.14
C LYS A 260 -13.19 17.81 10.01
N ALA A 261 -12.84 18.19 8.79
CA ALA A 261 -11.71 19.03 8.50
C ALA A 261 -11.93 20.40 9.14
N TYR A 262 -10.85 20.98 9.66
CA TYR A 262 -10.89 22.31 10.23
C TYR A 262 -10.86 23.37 9.12
N ARG A 263 -11.79 24.33 9.21
CA ARG A 263 -11.96 25.40 8.23
C ARG A 263 -11.82 26.77 8.87
N LYS A 264 -11.19 27.68 8.15
CA LYS A 264 -11.20 29.11 8.43
C LYS A 264 -11.76 29.83 7.22
N GLU A 265 -12.79 30.66 7.43
CA GLU A 265 -13.44 31.41 6.35
C GLU A 265 -13.92 30.50 5.19
N GLY A 266 -14.43 29.31 5.53
CA GLY A 266 -14.92 28.33 4.56
C GLY A 266 -13.84 27.50 3.87
N LYS A 267 -12.56 27.90 3.93
CA LYS A 267 -11.43 27.13 3.37
C LYS A 267 -10.89 26.12 4.37
N VAL A 268 -10.63 24.90 3.92
CA VAL A 268 -9.95 23.87 4.73
C VAL A 268 -8.50 24.30 4.97
N ILE A 269 -8.12 24.36 6.25
CA ILE A 269 -6.75 24.64 6.69
C ILE A 269 -6.09 23.36 7.19
N TYR A 270 -6.82 22.53 7.94
CA TYR A 270 -6.36 21.21 8.36
C TYR A 270 -7.34 20.15 7.88
N PRO A 271 -6.94 19.26 6.96
CA PRO A 271 -7.82 18.20 6.49
C PRO A 271 -8.07 17.21 7.63
N LEU A 272 -9.14 16.44 7.53
CA LEU A 272 -9.43 15.34 8.43
C LEU A 272 -8.45 14.21 8.16
N GLN A 273 -7.70 13.84 9.19
CA GLN A 273 -6.58 12.93 9.09
C GLN A 273 -6.72 11.76 10.08
N SER A 274 -6.01 10.67 9.80
CA SER A 274 -5.81 9.54 10.71
C SER A 274 -4.34 9.14 10.76
N GLN A 275 -3.82 8.76 11.93
CA GLN A 275 -2.38 8.49 12.09
C GLN A 275 -1.99 7.54 13.22
N ALA A 276 -0.83 6.89 13.02
CA ALA A 276 -0.02 6.23 14.04
C ALA A 276 1.29 7.01 14.29
N GLY A 277 1.20 8.20 14.88
CA GLY A 277 2.33 9.12 15.06
C GLY A 277 2.94 9.08 16.46
N ALA A 278 3.40 10.25 16.93
CA ALA A 278 3.76 10.43 18.34
C ALA A 278 2.57 10.16 19.28
N ASP A 279 1.37 10.38 18.77
CA ASP A 279 0.07 10.05 19.37
C ASP A 279 -0.80 9.55 18.23
N ASN A 280 -1.61 8.53 18.53
CA ASN A 280 -2.45 7.86 17.57
C ASN A 280 -3.85 8.45 17.59
N TYR A 281 -4.39 8.72 16.41
CA TYR A 281 -5.71 9.31 16.26
C TYR A 281 -6.45 8.61 15.14
N ASN A 282 -7.63 8.07 15.44
CA ASN A 282 -8.54 7.59 14.40
C ASN A 282 -8.99 8.76 13.50
N TYR A 283 -9.23 9.92 14.10
CA TYR A 283 -9.59 11.15 13.42
C TYR A 283 -8.95 12.34 14.15
N PHE A 284 -8.38 13.28 13.39
CA PHE A 284 -7.94 14.56 13.91
C PHE A 284 -7.87 15.62 12.80
N SER A 285 -7.92 16.89 13.19
CA SER A 285 -7.64 18.02 12.31
C SER A 285 -6.83 19.09 13.06
N GLU A 286 -7.48 19.94 13.85
CA GLU A 286 -6.86 21.11 14.51
C GLU A 286 -5.85 20.77 15.61
N ILE A 287 -6.02 19.66 16.33
CA ILE A 287 -5.17 19.28 17.48
C ILE A 287 -3.67 19.10 17.12
N ARG A 288 -3.37 18.94 15.83
CA ARG A 288 -2.02 18.82 15.26
C ARG A 288 -1.81 19.86 14.17
N ALA A 289 -2.26 21.09 14.40
CA ALA A 289 -2.08 22.21 13.48
C ALA A 289 -0.65 22.30 12.93
N ASP A 290 -0.54 22.53 11.62
CA ASP A 290 0.71 22.79 10.89
C ASP A 290 1.81 21.74 11.03
N TRP A 291 1.51 20.51 11.49
CA TRP A 291 2.56 19.53 11.79
C TRP A 291 3.49 19.29 10.59
N TRP A 292 2.97 19.25 9.36
CA TRP A 292 3.74 19.01 8.13
C TRP A 292 4.52 20.23 7.63
N SER A 293 4.17 21.42 8.13
CA SER A 293 4.82 22.70 7.80
C SER A 293 5.73 23.21 8.92
N ASN A 294 5.88 22.44 10.01
CA ASN A 294 6.82 22.76 11.08
C ASN A 294 8.24 22.81 10.53
N ASN A 295 8.86 23.99 10.58
CA ASN A 295 10.19 24.28 10.05
C ASN A 295 11.28 24.32 11.14
N ASP A 296 10.99 23.82 12.34
CA ASP A 296 11.95 23.69 13.42
C ASP A 296 13.20 22.89 12.95
N PRO A 297 14.42 23.42 13.07
CA PRO A 297 15.62 22.75 12.55
C PRO A 297 15.92 21.37 13.19
N GLU A 298 15.45 21.14 14.42
CA GLU A 298 15.74 19.92 15.20
C GLU A 298 14.64 18.85 15.07
N SER A 299 13.42 19.30 14.78
CA SER A 299 12.18 18.54 14.89
C SER A 299 11.13 18.88 13.83
N GLY A 300 11.49 19.61 12.78
CA GLY A 300 10.64 19.97 11.64
C GLY A 300 10.87 19.11 10.41
N TYR A 301 10.26 19.55 9.31
CA TYR A 301 10.23 18.90 8.00
C TYR A 301 10.78 19.85 6.93
N ALA A 302 11.56 19.30 6.00
CA ALA A 302 12.12 20.06 4.89
C ALA A 302 11.06 20.38 3.84
N SER A 303 10.05 19.52 3.71
CA SER A 303 8.95 19.67 2.77
C SER A 303 7.83 18.68 3.08
N ALA A 304 6.64 18.96 2.56
CA ALA A 304 5.51 18.05 2.52
C ALA A 304 4.95 17.92 1.10
N ILE A 305 4.37 16.77 0.82
CA ILE A 305 3.67 16.46 -0.44
C ILE A 305 2.29 15.92 -0.13
N PHE A 306 1.37 16.18 -1.05
CA PHE A 306 -0.04 15.80 -0.95
C PHE A 306 -0.40 14.95 -2.15
N TYR A 307 -1.04 13.81 -1.91
CA TYR A 307 -1.42 12.88 -2.96
C TYR A 307 -2.83 12.36 -2.72
N TYR A 308 -3.53 12.13 -3.82
CA TYR A 308 -4.89 11.58 -3.87
C TYR A 308 -4.90 10.30 -4.72
N HIS A 309 -5.73 9.34 -4.35
CA HIS A 309 -6.05 8.18 -5.16
C HIS A 309 -7.56 7.88 -5.04
N ASP A 310 -8.22 7.62 -6.16
CA ASP A 310 -9.67 7.30 -6.19
C ASP A 310 -10.01 5.91 -5.64
#